data_AF-A0AAW9K550-F1
#
_entry.id   AF-A0AAW9K550-F1
#
_cell.length_a   1.000
_cell.length_b   1.000
_cell.length_c   1.000
_cell.angle_alpha   90.00
_cell.angle_beta   90.00
_cell.angle_gamma   90.00
#
_symmetry.space_group_name_H-M   'P 1'
#
loop_
_entity.id
_entity.type
_entity.pdbx_description
1 polymer ?
#
loop_
_entity_poly.entity_id
_entity_poly.type
_entity_poly.pdbx_seq_one_letter_code
_entity_poly.pdbx_strand_id
1 'polypeptide(L)'
;GAYDKYKDYADIVDFTQESNGIKITIKEAIFNGRTLTYTYEIKSHKDLGENPLFNMHGPRLTINDYNGSTGGNSGVKKIDENTYVGRENITIDEERKAISFELNFADIGDMSSESSKEIKGNWNFKINLKALDNVKQSVNKETEKNGVKLNIK
;
A
#
# COMPACT_ATOMS: atom_id res chain seq x y z
N GLY A 1 -17.72 -11.36 2.64
CA GLY A 1 -17.59 -10.12 1.84
C GLY A 1 -16.25 -10.10 1.13
N ALA A 2 -16.01 -9.15 0.22
CA ALA A 2 -14.73 -9.06 -0.51
C ALA A 2 -13.49 -8.95 0.41
N TYR A 3 -13.69 -8.49 1.66
CA TYR A 3 -12.66 -8.42 2.70
C TYR A 3 -12.25 -9.77 3.30
N ASP A 4 -13.14 -10.77 3.35
CA ASP A 4 -12.81 -12.05 4.01
C ASP A 4 -11.84 -12.87 3.16
N LYS A 5 -11.94 -12.78 1.84
CA LYS A 5 -11.01 -13.41 0.90
C LYS A 5 -9.64 -12.72 0.84
N TYR A 6 -9.52 -11.49 1.35
CA TYR A 6 -8.25 -10.75 1.34
C TYR A 6 -7.19 -11.45 2.21
N LYS A 7 -7.62 -12.06 3.32
CA LYS A 7 -6.72 -12.75 4.26
C LYS A 7 -6.17 -14.07 3.74
N ASP A 8 -6.90 -14.76 2.85
CA ASP A 8 -6.51 -16.07 2.34
C ASP A 8 -5.40 -16.01 1.29
N TYR A 9 -5.15 -14.82 0.73
CA TYR A 9 -4.24 -14.60 -0.39
C TYR A 9 -3.15 -13.55 -0.11
N ALA A 10 -3.13 -12.95 1.07
CA ALA A 10 -2.01 -12.13 1.50
C ALA A 10 -0.77 -13.00 1.66
N ASP A 11 0.27 -12.72 0.88
CA ASP A 11 1.61 -13.05 1.32
C ASP A 11 1.83 -12.19 2.57
N ILE A 12 1.76 -12.80 3.75
CA ILE A 12 2.03 -12.11 5.01
C ILE A 12 3.54 -11.82 5.02
N VAL A 13 3.88 -10.53 5.03
CA VAL A 13 5.26 -10.07 4.96
C VAL A 13 5.58 -9.33 6.25
N ASP A 14 5.75 -10.04 7.36
CA ASP A 14 6.12 -9.48 8.68
C ASP A 14 7.59 -9.01 8.73
N PHE A 15 8.01 -8.19 7.76
CA PHE A 15 9.33 -7.55 7.78
C PHE A 15 9.26 -6.23 8.51
N THR A 16 10.13 -6.10 9.51
CA THR A 16 10.27 -4.90 10.32
C THR A 16 11.60 -4.22 10.03
N GLN A 17 11.56 -2.90 9.85
CA GLN A 17 12.73 -2.02 9.85
C GLN A 17 12.58 -1.00 10.98
N GLU A 18 13.69 -0.60 11.57
CA GLU A 18 13.69 0.40 12.65
C GLU A 18 14.79 1.44 12.40
N SER A 19 14.46 2.71 12.59
CA SER A 19 15.39 3.83 12.46
C SER A 19 14.87 4.98 13.31
N ASN A 20 15.76 5.71 13.98
CA ASN A 20 15.42 6.92 14.75
C ASN A 20 14.20 6.79 15.70
N GLY A 21 14.03 5.62 16.33
CA GLY A 21 12.94 5.36 17.28
C GLY A 21 11.57 5.16 16.63
N ILE A 22 11.54 4.89 15.32
CA ILE A 22 10.34 4.52 14.58
C ILE A 22 10.56 3.16 13.94
N LYS A 23 9.62 2.27 14.21
CA LYS A 23 9.56 0.90 13.70
C LYS A 23 8.44 0.83 12.67
N ILE A 24 8.79 0.43 11.45
CA ILE A 24 7.85 0.19 10.36
C ILE A 24 7.84 -1.30 10.08
N THR A 25 6.65 -1.89 10.11
CA THR A 25 6.45 -3.31 9.81
C THR A 25 5.47 -3.41 8.66
N ILE A 26 5.90 -3.95 7.52
CA ILE A 26 4.94 -4.38 6.51
C ILE A 26 4.13 -5.52 7.14
N LYS A 27 2.81 -5.53 6.99
CA LYS A 27 1.94 -6.57 7.60
C LYS A 27 1.46 -7.53 6.54
N GLU A 28 0.92 -6.99 5.46
CA GLU A 28 0.37 -7.77 4.36
C GLU A 28 0.75 -7.09 3.05
N ALA A 29 1.02 -7.88 2.02
CA ALA A 29 1.16 -7.38 0.66
C ALA A 29 0.56 -8.38 -0.34
N ILE A 30 -0.27 -7.87 -1.24
CA ILE A 30 -0.87 -8.65 -2.32
C ILE A 30 -0.68 -7.96 -3.65
N PHE A 31 -0.58 -8.77 -4.70
CA PHE A 31 -0.60 -8.29 -6.06
C PHE A 31 -1.62 -9.10 -6.85
N ASN A 32 -2.61 -8.46 -7.47
CA ASN A 32 -3.65 -9.17 -8.23
C ASN A 32 -3.36 -9.24 -9.74
N GLY A 33 -2.13 -8.93 -10.14
CA GLY A 33 -1.72 -8.86 -11.55
C GLY A 33 -1.70 -7.44 -12.12
N ARG A 34 -2.36 -6.47 -11.47
CA ARG A 34 -2.35 -5.06 -11.91
C ARG A 34 -2.32 -4.06 -10.76
N THR A 35 -2.86 -4.44 -9.61
CA THR A 35 -2.90 -3.63 -8.39
C THR A 35 -2.11 -4.33 -7.29
N LEU A 36 -1.10 -3.61 -6.77
CA LEU A 36 -0.40 -3.89 -5.53
C LEU A 36 -1.19 -3.24 -4.39
N THR A 37 -1.57 -4.03 -3.39
CA THR A 37 -2.09 -3.51 -2.11
C THR A 37 -1.20 -3.99 -0.99
N TYR A 38 -0.71 -3.08 -0.15
CA TYR A 38 0.00 -3.45 1.06
C TYR A 38 -0.46 -2.64 2.27
N THR A 39 -0.27 -3.23 3.44
CA THR A 39 -0.55 -2.62 4.74
C THR A 39 0.72 -2.61 5.57
N TYR A 40 0.85 -1.60 6.44
CA TYR A 40 1.98 -1.49 7.35
C TYR A 40 1.56 -0.94 8.70
N GLU A 41 2.27 -1.35 9.73
CA GLU A 41 2.19 -0.81 11.08
C GLU A 41 3.39 0.13 11.31
N ILE A 42 3.13 1.25 11.97
CA ILE A 42 4.16 2.15 12.48
C ILE A 42 4.04 2.17 14.00
N LYS A 43 5.15 1.90 14.69
CA LYS A 43 5.30 2.12 16.13
C LYS A 43 6.38 3.16 16.34
N SER A 44 6.06 4.20 17.11
CA SER A 44 6.96 5.33 17.35
C SER A 44 7.21 5.51 18.83
N HIS A 45 8.39 6.04 19.20
CA HIS A 45 8.66 6.51 20.56
C HIS A 45 8.08 7.91 20.83
N LYS A 46 7.54 8.57 19.80
CA LYS A 46 6.98 9.93 19.86
C LYS A 46 5.62 9.97 19.18
N ASP A 47 4.77 10.88 19.64
CA ASP A 47 3.52 11.15 18.94
C ASP A 47 3.82 11.74 17.56
N LEU A 48 3.21 11.17 16.53
CA LEU A 48 3.33 11.58 15.13
C LEU A 48 2.07 12.35 14.68
N GLY A 49 1.20 12.72 15.62
CA GLY A 49 -0.05 13.43 15.35
C GLY A 49 -1.17 12.50 14.88
N GLU A 50 -2.30 13.07 14.51
CA GLU A 50 -3.47 12.28 14.10
C GLU A 50 -3.40 11.79 12.66
N ASN A 51 -2.68 12.52 11.80
CA ASN A 51 -2.56 12.22 10.38
C ASN A 51 -1.08 12.25 9.94
N PRO A 52 -0.25 11.31 10.43
CA PRO A 52 1.13 11.25 9.99
C PRO A 52 1.20 10.89 8.50
N LEU A 53 2.14 11.52 7.80
CA LEU A 53 2.39 11.30 6.39
C LEU A 53 3.89 11.09 6.16
N PHE A 54 4.22 10.22 5.22
CA PHE A 54 5.57 10.09 4.67
C PHE A 54 5.65 10.98 3.45
N ASN A 55 6.35 12.11 3.52
CA ASN A 55 6.38 13.18 2.52
C ASN A 55 4.98 13.56 1.92
N MET A 56 4.93 14.40 0.88
CA MET A 56 3.65 14.78 0.22
C MET A 56 3.01 13.67 -0.63
N HIS A 57 3.75 12.59 -0.92
CA HIS A 57 3.44 11.57 -1.91
C HIS A 57 3.45 10.13 -1.36
N GLY A 58 3.74 9.91 -0.08
CA GLY A 58 3.86 8.59 0.52
C GLY A 58 5.27 7.98 0.38
N PRO A 59 5.47 6.73 0.82
CA PRO A 59 6.73 6.02 0.61
C PRO A 59 7.11 5.94 -0.86
N ARG A 60 8.39 6.08 -1.16
CA ARG A 60 8.90 5.96 -2.53
C ARG A 60 8.84 4.50 -2.94
N LEU A 61 7.94 4.18 -3.87
CA LEU A 61 7.87 2.87 -4.55
C LEU A 61 8.75 2.89 -5.80
N THR A 62 9.60 1.89 -5.97
CA THR A 62 10.29 1.59 -7.23
C THR A 62 9.94 0.17 -7.66
N ILE A 63 9.30 0.02 -8.82
CA ILE A 63 8.97 -1.30 -9.38
C ILE A 63 10.09 -1.68 -10.34
N ASN A 64 10.63 -2.89 -10.18
CA ASN A 64 11.71 -3.38 -11.04
C ASN A 64 11.19 -3.65 -12.46
N ASP A 65 12.03 -3.32 -13.44
CA ASP A 65 11.75 -3.51 -14.86
C ASP A 65 10.41 -2.90 -15.32
N TYR A 66 10.01 -1.77 -14.74
CA TYR A 66 8.75 -1.09 -15.03
C TYR A 66 8.97 0.39 -15.37
N ASN A 67 8.45 0.82 -16.52
CA ASN A 67 8.56 2.20 -17.01
C ASN A 67 7.19 2.84 -17.31
N GLY A 68 6.10 2.20 -16.89
CA GLY A 68 4.73 2.66 -17.15
C GLY A 68 4.23 3.67 -16.11
N SER A 69 2.97 4.05 -16.26
CA SER A 69 2.27 4.96 -15.36
C SER A 69 1.68 4.24 -14.16
N THR A 70 1.96 4.76 -12.96
CA THR A 70 1.30 4.32 -11.73
C THR A 70 0.18 5.27 -11.34
N GLY A 71 -0.90 4.73 -10.79
CA GLY A 71 -1.93 5.48 -10.08
C GLY A 71 -2.26 4.80 -8.76
N GLY A 72 -2.98 5.47 -7.86
CA GLY A 72 -3.26 4.85 -6.58
C GLY A 72 -3.91 5.76 -5.56
N ASN A 73 -4.12 5.20 -4.38
CA ASN A 73 -4.46 5.94 -3.18
C ASN A 73 -3.66 5.41 -1.98
N SER A 74 -3.45 6.31 -1.04
CA SER A 74 -2.70 6.09 0.19
C SER A 74 -3.53 6.55 1.38
N GLY A 75 -3.23 6.02 2.56
CA GLY A 75 -3.82 6.50 3.80
C GLY A 75 -3.16 5.90 5.02
N VAL A 76 -2.97 6.73 6.04
CA VAL A 76 -2.44 6.33 7.35
C VAL A 76 -3.41 6.78 8.43
N LYS A 77 -3.61 5.93 9.43
CA LYS A 77 -4.52 6.20 10.55
C LYS A 77 -3.87 5.84 11.88
N LYS A 78 -3.99 6.71 12.88
CA LYS A 78 -3.68 6.40 14.28
C LYS A 78 -4.71 5.41 14.84
N ILE A 79 -4.22 4.34 15.45
CA ILE A 79 -5.07 3.29 16.03
C ILE A 79 -4.90 3.15 17.55
N ASP A 80 -3.77 3.63 18.08
CA ASP A 80 -3.45 3.66 19.51
C ASP A 80 -2.37 4.73 19.77
N GLU A 81 -1.99 4.92 21.04
CA GLU A 81 -0.87 5.76 21.42
C GLU A 81 0.40 5.36 20.66
N ASN A 82 0.96 6.33 19.93
CA ASN A 82 2.15 6.17 19.09
C ASN A 82 2.12 4.99 18.11
N THR A 83 0.93 4.50 17.77
CA THR A 83 0.73 3.34 16.89
C THR A 83 -0.22 3.67 15.76
N TYR A 84 0.21 3.38 14.54
CA TYR A 84 -0.47 3.77 13.31
C TYR A 84 -0.51 2.60 12.34
N VAL A 85 -1.53 2.58 11.49
CA VAL A 85 -1.64 1.63 10.39
C VAL A 85 -1.85 2.39 9.10
N GLY A 86 -1.04 2.05 8.09
CA GLY A 86 -1.19 2.56 6.74
C GLY A 86 -1.61 1.50 5.75
N ARG A 87 -2.23 1.95 4.66
CA ARG A 87 -2.62 1.14 3.52
C ARG A 87 -2.36 1.90 2.23
N GLU A 88 -1.83 1.18 1.26
CA GLU A 88 -1.47 1.71 -0.05
C GLU A 88 -2.09 0.82 -1.12
N ASN A 89 -2.70 1.43 -2.13
CA ASN A 89 -3.20 0.73 -3.31
C ASN A 89 -2.57 1.38 -4.53
N ILE A 90 -1.75 0.63 -5.27
CA ILE A 90 -0.98 1.12 -6.41
C ILE A 90 -1.32 0.26 -7.61
N THR A 91 -1.82 0.89 -8.66
CA THR A 91 -2.21 0.25 -9.91
C THR A 91 -1.23 0.63 -11.00
N ILE A 92 -0.73 -0.38 -11.71
CA ILE A 92 0.12 -0.22 -12.89
C ILE A 92 -0.73 -0.30 -14.16
N ASP A 93 -0.25 0.32 -15.23
CA ASP A 93 -0.91 0.34 -16.54
C ASP A 93 -0.70 -0.93 -17.40
N GLU A 94 -0.06 -1.98 -16.85
CA GLU A 94 0.11 -3.28 -17.51
C GLU A 94 -0.21 -4.46 -16.59
N GLU A 95 -0.54 -5.61 -17.17
CA GLU A 95 -0.76 -6.85 -16.42
C GLU A 95 0.54 -7.63 -16.27
N ARG A 96 0.84 -8.12 -15.05
CA ARG A 96 2.02 -8.92 -14.75
C ARG A 96 1.65 -10.17 -13.96
N LYS A 97 2.41 -11.26 -14.15
CA LYS A 97 2.26 -12.48 -13.34
C LYS A 97 2.98 -12.43 -12.00
N ALA A 98 3.86 -11.46 -11.82
CA ALA A 98 4.61 -11.21 -10.60
C ALA A 98 5.08 -9.75 -10.58
N ILE A 99 5.37 -9.25 -9.40
CA ILE A 99 5.93 -7.91 -9.22
C ILE A 99 7.08 -7.96 -8.23
N SER A 100 8.15 -7.27 -8.56
CA SER A 100 9.31 -7.04 -7.71
C SER A 100 9.45 -5.55 -7.48
N PHE A 101 9.55 -5.12 -6.24
CA PHE A 101 9.58 -3.70 -5.92
C PHE A 101 10.37 -3.40 -4.65
N GLU A 102 10.82 -2.15 -4.57
CA GLU A 102 11.46 -1.56 -3.41
C GLU A 102 10.55 -0.47 -2.82
N LEU A 103 10.34 -0.53 -1.51
CA LEU A 103 9.68 0.51 -0.72
C LEU A 103 10.73 1.22 0.12
N ASN A 104 10.84 2.53 -0.04
CA ASN A 104 11.68 3.39 0.79
C ASN A 104 10.81 4.41 1.52
N PHE A 105 10.83 4.34 2.84
CA PHE A 105 10.32 5.40 3.71
C PHE A 105 11.56 6.20 4.16
N ALA A 106 11.56 7.52 3.92
CA ALA A 106 12.72 8.38 4.16
C ALA A 106 12.50 9.38 5.31
N ASP A 107 11.26 9.76 5.54
CA ASP A 107 10.85 10.76 6.53
C ASP A 107 9.38 10.55 6.87
N ILE A 108 9.01 10.92 8.10
CA ILE A 108 7.61 10.93 8.56
C ILE A 108 7.36 12.13 9.45
N GLY A 109 6.22 12.78 9.29
CA GLY A 109 5.81 13.92 10.10
C GLY A 109 4.30 14.15 10.06
N ASP A 110 3.84 15.11 10.85
CA ASP A 110 2.44 15.55 10.86
C ASP A 110 2.30 16.82 10.01
N MET A 111 1.83 16.67 8.77
CA MET A 111 1.66 17.83 7.89
C MET A 111 0.48 18.73 8.30
N SER A 112 -0.34 18.33 9.28
CA SER A 112 -1.42 19.16 9.81
C SER A 112 -0.94 20.20 10.83
N SER A 113 0.33 20.14 11.25
CA SER A 113 0.93 21.06 12.21
C SER A 113 2.19 21.72 11.62
N GLU A 114 2.17 23.05 11.48
CA GLU A 114 3.34 23.85 11.05
C GLU A 114 4.55 23.71 11.98
N SER A 115 4.32 23.23 13.22
CA SER A 115 5.37 22.99 14.21
C SER A 115 5.92 21.55 14.20
N SER A 116 5.31 20.66 13.40
CA SER A 116 5.74 19.27 13.35
C SER A 116 7.13 19.19 12.71
N LYS A 117 8.03 18.50 13.40
CA LYS A 117 9.38 18.23 12.89
C LYS A 117 9.35 16.87 12.22
N GLU A 118 9.65 16.85 10.94
CA GLU A 118 9.88 15.61 10.20
C GLU A 118 10.98 14.78 10.88
N ILE A 119 10.71 13.50 11.09
CA ILE A 119 11.68 12.52 11.58
C ILE A 119 12.22 11.79 10.36
N LYS A 120 13.46 12.11 10.00
CA LYS A 120 14.18 11.38 8.94
C LYS A 120 14.48 9.96 9.39
N GLY A 121 14.57 9.04 8.46
CA GLY A 121 15.05 7.68 8.70
C GLY A 121 15.32 6.95 7.39
N ASN A 122 15.54 5.65 7.48
CA ASN A 122 15.87 4.84 6.32
C ASN A 122 15.26 3.45 6.44
N TRP A 123 13.97 3.33 6.12
CA TRP A 123 13.28 2.04 6.14
C TRP A 123 13.12 1.53 4.71
N ASN A 124 13.89 0.50 4.36
CA ASN A 124 13.89 -0.09 3.02
C ASN A 124 13.39 -1.52 3.06
N PHE A 125 12.48 -1.82 2.14
CA PHE A 125 11.95 -3.16 1.94
C PHE A 125 12.10 -3.55 0.48
N LYS A 126 12.55 -4.78 0.23
CA LYS A 126 12.58 -5.37 -1.11
C LYS A 126 11.64 -6.57 -1.11
N ILE A 127 10.60 -6.53 -1.93
CA ILE A 127 9.51 -7.49 -1.89
C ILE A 127 9.30 -8.03 -3.30
N ASN A 128 9.06 -9.34 -3.38
CA ASN A 128 8.68 -10.03 -4.61
C ASN A 128 7.36 -10.76 -4.34
N LEU A 129 6.35 -10.49 -5.14
CA LEU A 129 5.03 -11.11 -5.03
C LEU A 129 4.67 -11.77 -6.35
N LYS A 130 4.02 -12.94 -6.26
CA LYS A 130 3.32 -13.49 -7.42
C LYS A 130 1.95 -12.84 -7.51
N ALA A 131 1.46 -12.65 -8.73
CA ALA A 131 0.08 -12.28 -8.91
C ALA A 131 -0.81 -13.40 -8.36
N LEU A 132 -1.85 -13.03 -7.64
CA LEU A 132 -2.90 -13.98 -7.29
C LEU A 132 -3.41 -14.59 -8.57
N ASP A 133 -3.42 -15.93 -8.64
CA ASP A 133 -4.06 -16.64 -9.75
C ASP A 133 -5.45 -16.05 -9.85
N ASN A 134 -5.70 -15.36 -10.97
CA ASN A 134 -6.94 -14.65 -11.22
C ASN A 134 -8.08 -15.56 -10.75
N VAL A 135 -8.71 -15.24 -9.61
CA VAL A 135 -10.14 -15.48 -9.51
C VAL A 135 -10.68 -14.52 -10.55
N LYS A 136 -10.66 -14.97 -11.81
CA LYS A 136 -11.49 -14.45 -12.88
C LYS A 136 -12.88 -14.55 -12.28
N GLN A 137 -13.32 -13.52 -11.56
CA GLN A 137 -14.72 -13.24 -11.52
C GLN A 137 -15.04 -12.98 -12.99
N SER A 138 -15.49 -14.04 -13.65
CA SER A 138 -16.21 -13.96 -14.89
C SER A 138 -17.45 -13.12 -14.58
N VAL A 139 -17.29 -11.79 -14.50
CA VAL A 139 -18.41 -10.86 -14.50
C VAL A 139 -18.81 -10.67 -15.96
N ASN A 140 -19.12 -11.79 -16.63
CA ASN A 140 -20.13 -11.78 -17.67
C ASN A 140 -21.48 -11.72 -16.95
N LYS A 141 -21.77 -10.58 -16.34
CA LYS A 141 -23.14 -10.19 -16.02
C LYS A 141 -23.45 -8.99 -16.88
N GLU A 142 -23.81 -9.25 -18.13
CA GLU A 142 -24.74 -8.35 -18.83
C GLU A 142 -25.96 -8.23 -17.91
N THR A 143 -26.06 -7.11 -17.22
CA THR A 143 -27.29 -6.77 -16.51
C THR A 143 -27.96 -5.71 -17.35
N GLU A 144 -28.81 -6.18 -18.26
CA GLU A 144 -29.69 -5.31 -19.02
C GLU A 144 -30.76 -4.77 -18.07
N LYS A 145 -30.64 -3.50 -17.71
CA LYS A 145 -31.76 -2.75 -17.14
C LYS A 145 -31.78 -1.39 -17.81
N ASN A 146 -32.80 -1.19 -18.65
CA ASN A 146 -33.13 0.06 -19.34
C ASN A 146 -32.14 0.51 -20.44
N GLY A 147 -31.79 -0.38 -21.38
CA GLY A 147 -31.29 0.02 -22.71
C GLY A 147 -29.90 0.67 -22.79
N VAL A 148 -29.12 0.72 -21.70
CA VAL A 148 -27.74 1.21 -21.71
C VAL A 148 -26.77 0.03 -21.56
N LYS A 149 -26.00 -0.25 -22.62
CA LYS A 149 -24.87 -1.19 -22.57
C LYS A 149 -23.64 -0.49 -22.01
N LEU A 150 -23.17 -0.95 -20.86
CA LEU A 150 -21.93 -0.50 -20.24
C LEU A 150 -20.84 -1.55 -20.55
N ASN A 151 -19.97 -1.24 -21.52
CA ASN A 151 -18.76 -2.03 -21.75
C ASN A 151 -17.70 -1.55 -20.78
N ILE A 152 -17.46 -2.33 -19.73
CA ILE A 152 -16.29 -2.17 -18.88
C ILE A 152 -15.18 -2.98 -19.57
N LYS A 153 -14.30 -2.28 -20.29
CA LYS A 153 -13.03 -2.85 -20.76
C LYS A 153 -12.00 -2.81 -19.64
#